data_AF-A0A3D0S304-F1
#
_entry.id   AF-A0A3D0S304-F1
#
_cell.length_a   1.000
_cell.length_b   1.000
_cell.length_c   1.000
_cell.angle_alpha   90.00
_cell.angle_beta   90.00
_cell.angle_gamma   90.00
#
_symmetry.space_group_name_H-M   'P 1'
#
loop_
_entity.id
_entity.type
_entity.pdbx_description
1 polymer ?
#
loop_
_entity_poly.entity_id
_entity_poly.type
_entity_poly.pdbx_seq_one_letter_code
_entity_poly.pdbx_strand_id
1 'polypeptide(L)'
;MTAPIQVLGRPAQMWAYTSDDHTAIREVEDGHWMEFRAQGVSRAGYLALLDQLRIVSESEFDASLPDDYVTEGERTGAADLIIADIQAVSGAGFPAGTALQVADGDAKDRYQFGAEVVGQYTCAWLEAYENAETHGQRGRAQEALAVLSTSHDWPILHEMDKTGGYSEVLWQIADEAQAGQLQEWYREGLGCQ
;
A
#
# COMPACT_ATOMS: atom_id res chain seq x y z
N MET A 1 26.16 22.94 -6.45
CA MET A 1 25.98 24.34 -6.01
C MET A 1 24.49 24.58 -5.89
N THR A 2 24.02 25.13 -4.77
CA THR A 2 22.61 25.46 -4.58
C THR A 2 22.28 26.81 -5.23
N ALA A 3 21.03 27.00 -5.64
CA ALA A 3 20.52 28.24 -6.20
C ALA A 3 19.16 28.58 -5.58
N PRO A 4 18.95 29.81 -5.10
CA PRO A 4 17.65 30.22 -4.60
C PRO A 4 16.66 30.35 -5.76
N ILE A 5 15.45 29.83 -5.57
CA ILE A 5 14.32 29.96 -6.50
C ILE A 5 13.03 30.25 -5.74
N GLN A 6 11.94 30.42 -6.47
CA GLN A 6 10.57 30.51 -5.92
C GLN A 6 9.77 29.32 -6.45
N VAL A 7 9.03 28.65 -5.58
CA VAL A 7 8.09 27.57 -5.95
C VAL A 7 6.78 27.84 -5.24
N LEU A 8 5.68 27.89 -5.99
CA LEU A 8 4.33 28.18 -5.45
C LEU A 8 4.28 29.48 -4.62
N GLY A 9 5.00 30.50 -5.10
CA GLY A 9 5.08 31.82 -4.45
C GLY A 9 5.95 31.86 -3.18
N ARG A 10 6.71 30.80 -2.87
CA ARG A 10 7.54 30.72 -1.67
C ARG A 10 9.02 30.42 -1.95
N PRO A 11 9.95 30.91 -1.11
CA PRO A 11 11.36 30.61 -1.24
C PRO A 11 11.64 29.10 -1.22
N ALA A 12 12.55 28.67 -2.10
CA ALA A 12 13.07 27.32 -2.13
C ALA A 12 14.55 27.32 -2.50
N GLN A 13 15.24 26.25 -2.11
CA GLN A 13 16.62 26.00 -2.50
C GLN A 13 16.65 24.88 -3.54
N MET A 14 17.20 25.18 -4.71
CA MET A 14 17.38 24.22 -5.80
C MET A 14 18.82 23.74 -5.88
N TRP A 15 19.02 22.48 -6.22
CA TRP A 15 20.30 21.99 -6.73
C TRP A 15 20.08 20.89 -7.77
N ALA A 16 21.17 20.48 -8.39
CA ALA A 16 21.18 19.43 -9.39
C ALA A 16 22.10 18.30 -8.93
N TYR A 17 21.63 17.06 -9.02
CA TYR A 17 22.46 15.86 -8.80
C TYR A 17 23.28 15.55 -10.06
N THR A 18 22.66 15.72 -11.23
CA THR A 18 23.28 15.63 -12.57
C THR A 18 22.80 16.78 -13.44
N SER A 19 23.16 16.81 -14.72
CA SER A 19 22.67 17.82 -15.67
C SER A 19 21.16 17.73 -15.96
N ASP A 20 20.54 16.60 -15.63
CA ASP A 20 19.16 16.24 -15.93
C ASP A 20 18.37 15.71 -14.71
N ASP A 21 18.93 15.81 -13.50
CA ASP A 21 18.30 15.47 -12.23
C ASP A 21 18.36 16.68 -11.30
N HIS A 22 17.19 17.22 -11.01
CA HIS A 22 17.01 18.49 -10.31
C HIS A 22 16.06 18.32 -9.15
N THR A 23 16.38 18.93 -8.01
CA THR A 23 15.50 18.99 -6.86
C THR A 23 15.43 20.42 -6.32
N ALA A 24 14.30 20.75 -5.71
CA ALA A 24 14.08 21.96 -4.96
C ALA A 24 13.34 21.63 -3.68
N ILE A 25 13.83 22.18 -2.57
CA ILE A 25 13.17 22.07 -1.26
C ILE A 25 12.68 23.44 -0.83
N ARG A 26 11.38 23.54 -0.54
CA ARG A 26 10.77 24.73 0.09
C ARG A 26 11.16 24.80 1.56
N GLU A 27 11.12 26.02 2.11
CA GLU A 27 11.23 26.21 3.56
C GLU A 27 10.13 25.43 4.31
N VAL A 28 10.45 25.03 5.55
CA VAL A 28 9.52 24.30 6.42
C VAL A 28 8.29 25.17 6.69
N GLU A 29 7.12 24.57 6.54
CA GLU A 29 5.81 25.16 6.79
C GLU A 29 4.98 24.16 7.59
N ASP A 30 4.42 24.59 8.73
CA ASP A 30 3.62 23.76 9.63
C ASP A 30 4.27 22.43 10.05
N GLY A 31 5.61 22.42 10.16
CA GLY A 31 6.38 21.24 10.54
C GLY A 31 6.74 20.30 9.40
N HIS A 32 6.30 20.60 8.17
CA HIS A 32 6.58 19.82 6.96
C HIS A 32 7.45 20.61 5.97
N TRP A 33 8.19 19.90 5.13
CA TRP A 33 8.90 20.49 3.99
C TRP A 33 8.47 19.76 2.72
N MET A 34 8.48 20.46 1.59
CA MET A 34 8.14 19.87 0.29
C MET A 34 9.39 19.75 -0.58
N GLU A 35 9.65 18.54 -1.06
CA GLU A 35 10.58 18.27 -2.15
C GLU A 35 9.83 18.27 -3.48
N PHE A 36 10.41 18.93 -4.47
CA PHE A 36 10.00 18.77 -5.87
C PHE A 36 11.20 18.22 -6.61
N ARG A 37 11.11 17.02 -7.17
CA ARG A 37 12.22 16.41 -7.91
C ARG A 37 11.76 15.93 -9.27
N ALA A 38 12.60 16.15 -10.27
CA ALA A 38 12.39 15.56 -11.59
C ALA A 38 13.73 15.11 -12.18
N GLN A 39 13.67 13.98 -12.89
CA GLN A 39 14.78 13.40 -13.63
C GLN A 39 14.46 13.38 -15.13
N GLY A 40 15.49 13.43 -15.98
CA GLY A 40 15.37 13.37 -17.44
C GLY A 40 14.98 14.70 -18.08
N VAL A 41 15.03 15.80 -17.34
CA VAL A 41 14.70 17.14 -17.83
C VAL A 41 15.87 18.08 -17.64
N SER A 42 16.09 18.98 -18.60
CA SER A 42 17.05 20.07 -18.41
C SER A 42 16.63 20.98 -17.26
N ARG A 43 17.56 21.76 -16.71
CA ARG A 43 17.26 22.78 -15.70
C ARG A 43 16.12 23.72 -16.11
N ALA A 44 16.09 24.16 -17.37
CA ALA A 44 15.02 25.02 -17.87
C ALA A 44 13.67 24.29 -17.92
N GLY A 45 13.68 23.02 -18.32
CA GLY A 45 12.48 22.17 -18.30
C GLY A 45 11.95 21.94 -16.88
N TYR A 46 12.85 21.69 -15.93
CA TYR A 46 12.49 21.56 -14.51
C TYR A 46 11.84 22.83 -13.96
N LEU A 47 12.43 24.01 -14.20
CA LEU A 47 11.82 25.29 -13.79
C LEU A 47 10.44 25.49 -14.42
N ALA A 48 10.29 25.15 -15.70
CA ALA A 48 9.00 25.22 -16.38
C ALA A 48 7.95 24.25 -15.83
N LEU A 49 8.35 23.10 -15.27
CA LEU A 49 7.45 22.19 -14.55
C LEU A 49 7.03 22.78 -13.20
N LEU A 50 7.95 23.40 -12.45
CA LEU A 50 7.64 24.05 -11.18
C LEU A 50 6.63 25.18 -11.34
N ASP A 51 6.71 25.94 -12.45
CA ASP A 51 5.76 27.01 -12.77
C ASP A 51 4.33 26.50 -13.07
N GLN A 52 4.16 25.21 -13.33
CA GLN A 52 2.84 24.59 -13.57
C GLN A 52 2.18 24.05 -12.29
N LEU A 53 2.92 24.03 -11.17
CA LEU A 53 2.38 23.52 -9.91
C LEU A 53 1.28 24.45 -9.38
N ARG A 54 0.29 23.83 -8.76
CA ARG A 54 -0.78 24.51 -8.01
C ARG A 54 -1.02 23.79 -6.70
N ILE A 55 -1.26 24.56 -5.65
CA ILE A 55 -1.87 24.04 -4.43
C ILE A 55 -3.37 23.93 -4.69
N VAL A 56 -3.94 22.77 -4.38
CA VAL A 56 -5.36 22.47 -4.55
C VAL A 56 -5.94 21.98 -3.22
N SER A 57 -7.26 22.03 -3.09
CA SER A 57 -7.96 21.33 -2.01
C SER A 57 -7.89 19.80 -2.20
N GLU A 58 -8.09 19.06 -1.13
CA GLU A 58 -8.21 17.60 -1.15
C GLU A 58 -9.30 17.15 -2.14
N SER A 59 -10.48 17.78 -2.11
CA SER A 59 -11.57 17.46 -3.06
C SER A 59 -11.22 17.70 -4.52
N GLU A 60 -10.38 18.71 -4.82
CA GLU A 60 -9.91 18.96 -6.19
C GLU A 60 -8.82 17.97 -6.60
N PHE A 61 -8.00 17.52 -5.66
CA PHE A 61 -7.02 16.46 -5.88
C PHE A 61 -7.73 15.14 -6.17
N ASP A 62 -8.68 14.73 -5.32
CA ASP A 62 -9.47 13.51 -5.50
C ASP A 62 -10.23 13.51 -6.83
N ALA A 63 -10.87 14.63 -7.19
CA ALA A 63 -11.55 14.78 -8.47
C ALA A 63 -10.63 14.71 -9.70
N SER A 64 -9.31 14.79 -9.49
CA SER A 64 -8.30 14.64 -10.56
C SER A 64 -7.73 13.23 -10.66
N LEU A 65 -7.99 12.38 -9.68
CA LEU A 65 -7.53 11.00 -9.68
C LEU A 65 -8.31 10.18 -10.73
N PRO A 66 -7.65 9.19 -11.35
CA PRO A 66 -8.35 8.19 -12.16
C PRO A 66 -9.44 7.44 -11.36
N ASP A 67 -10.47 6.97 -12.06
CA ASP A 67 -11.64 6.28 -11.45
C ASP A 67 -11.29 4.99 -10.67
N ASP A 68 -10.09 4.42 -10.88
CA ASP A 68 -9.60 3.24 -10.17
C ASP A 68 -8.82 3.58 -8.89
N TYR A 69 -8.77 4.85 -8.47
CA TYR A 69 -8.25 5.23 -7.16
C TYR A 69 -9.33 5.08 -6.10
N VAL A 70 -8.90 4.65 -4.92
CA VAL A 70 -9.70 4.69 -3.70
C VAL A 70 -9.33 5.96 -2.96
N THR A 71 -10.25 6.93 -2.96
CA THR A 71 -10.11 8.20 -2.23
C THR A 71 -10.17 7.97 -0.72
N GLU A 72 -9.73 8.96 0.08
CA GLU A 72 -9.76 8.88 1.55
C GLU A 72 -11.16 8.53 2.07
N GLY A 73 -12.19 9.20 1.55
CA GLY A 73 -13.59 8.97 1.92
C GLY A 73 -14.16 7.60 1.52
N GLU A 74 -13.53 6.88 0.59
CA GLU A 74 -13.98 5.58 0.09
C GLU A 74 -13.31 4.39 0.79
N ARG A 75 -12.16 4.62 1.46
CA ARG A 75 -11.30 3.54 1.99
C ARG A 75 -12.07 2.54 2.84
N THR A 76 -12.86 3.00 3.82
CA THR A 76 -13.60 2.09 4.71
C THR A 76 -14.58 1.20 3.93
N GLY A 77 -15.40 1.79 3.07
CA GLY A 77 -16.37 1.03 2.27
C GLY A 77 -15.71 0.08 1.27
N ALA A 78 -14.62 0.50 0.64
CA ALA A 78 -13.85 -0.32 -0.28
C ALA A 78 -13.19 -1.52 0.41
N ALA A 79 -12.69 -1.33 1.63
CA ALA A 79 -12.08 -2.41 2.39
C ALA A 79 -13.12 -3.42 2.90
N ASP A 80 -14.29 -2.94 3.36
CA ASP A 80 -15.40 -3.80 3.77
C ASP A 80 -15.84 -4.73 2.64
N LEU A 81 -15.90 -4.22 1.40
CA LEU A 81 -16.23 -5.03 0.22
C LEU A 81 -15.15 -6.10 -0.05
N ILE A 82 -13.86 -5.74 -0.02
CA ILE A 82 -12.77 -6.71 -0.21
C ILE A 82 -12.86 -7.82 0.85
N ILE A 83 -13.03 -7.45 2.12
CA ILE A 83 -13.11 -8.42 3.21
C ILE A 83 -14.37 -9.29 3.10
N ALA A 84 -15.51 -8.72 2.72
CA ALA A 84 -16.75 -9.48 2.50
C ALA A 84 -16.59 -10.51 1.37
N ASP A 85 -15.91 -10.14 0.28
CA ASP A 85 -15.63 -11.05 -0.83
C ASP A 85 -14.70 -12.20 -0.41
N ILE A 86 -13.65 -11.90 0.36
CA ILE A 86 -12.76 -12.92 0.95
C ILE A 86 -13.54 -13.83 1.91
N GLN A 87 -14.42 -13.28 2.75
CA GLN A 87 -15.25 -14.03 3.69
C GLN A 87 -16.23 -14.96 2.97
N ALA A 88 -16.80 -14.53 1.85
CA ALA A 88 -17.74 -15.33 1.07
C ALA A 88 -17.08 -16.60 0.51
N VAL A 89 -15.77 -16.57 0.26
CA VAL A 89 -14.98 -17.69 -0.26
C VAL A 89 -14.39 -18.52 0.89
N SER A 90 -13.74 -17.87 1.85
CA SER A 90 -13.03 -18.55 2.94
C SER A 90 -13.96 -19.09 4.04
N GLY A 91 -15.17 -18.54 4.16
CA GLY A 91 -16.12 -18.85 5.22
C GLY A 91 -15.75 -18.26 6.59
N ALA A 92 -14.71 -17.42 6.67
CA ALA A 92 -14.22 -16.85 7.92
C ALA A 92 -13.89 -15.37 7.77
N GLY A 93 -14.11 -14.60 8.84
CA GLY A 93 -13.62 -13.22 8.95
C GLY A 93 -12.21 -13.16 9.52
N PHE A 94 -11.86 -12.04 10.14
CA PHE A 94 -10.59 -11.95 10.89
C PHE A 94 -10.57 -12.96 12.05
N PRO A 95 -9.38 -13.49 12.42
CA PRO A 95 -9.21 -14.27 13.64
C PRO A 95 -9.75 -13.56 14.88
N ALA A 96 -10.16 -14.34 15.88
CA ALA A 96 -10.70 -13.77 17.12
C ALA A 96 -9.71 -12.81 17.79
N GLY A 97 -10.16 -11.58 18.06
CA GLY A 97 -9.36 -10.53 18.70
C GLY A 97 -8.54 -9.66 17.74
N THR A 98 -8.63 -9.92 16.43
CA THR A 98 -8.08 -9.04 15.40
C THR A 98 -9.20 -8.40 14.58
N ALA A 99 -8.87 -7.30 13.91
CA ALA A 99 -9.78 -6.59 13.02
C ALA A 99 -8.97 -5.81 11.99
N LEU A 100 -9.58 -5.57 10.83
CA LEU A 100 -9.03 -4.66 9.84
C LEU A 100 -8.79 -3.29 10.45
N GLN A 101 -7.61 -2.72 10.23
CA GLN A 101 -7.29 -1.33 10.56
C GLN A 101 -7.06 -0.58 9.25
N VAL A 102 -8.11 0.03 8.72
CA VAL A 102 -7.97 0.95 7.60
C VAL A 102 -7.36 2.23 8.16
N ALA A 103 -6.07 2.45 7.91
CA ALA A 103 -5.42 3.67 8.31
C ALA A 103 -6.01 4.86 7.53
N ASP A 104 -6.17 5.99 8.23
CA ASP A 104 -6.25 7.29 7.57
C ASP A 104 -4.97 7.43 6.71
N GLY A 105 -5.14 7.84 5.46
CA GLY A 105 -4.02 7.92 4.55
C GLY A 105 -4.42 8.31 3.14
N ASP A 106 -3.41 8.68 2.37
CA ASP A 106 -3.57 9.19 1.02
C ASP A 106 -4.36 8.24 0.11
N ALA A 107 -5.00 8.83 -0.90
CA ALA A 107 -5.63 8.07 -1.96
C ALA A 107 -4.62 7.11 -2.60
N LYS A 108 -5.06 5.87 -2.84
CA LYS A 108 -4.25 4.82 -3.43
C LYS A 108 -4.92 4.30 -4.68
N ASP A 109 -4.12 3.93 -5.68
CA ASP A 109 -4.67 3.10 -6.76
C ASP A 109 -5.23 1.78 -6.19
N ARG A 110 -6.15 1.19 -6.94
CA ARG A 110 -6.85 -0.03 -6.55
C ARG A 110 -5.92 -1.18 -6.19
N TYR A 111 -4.79 -1.33 -6.87
CA TYR A 111 -3.83 -2.40 -6.61
C TYR A 111 -3.14 -2.20 -5.25
N GLN A 112 -2.64 -0.99 -4.98
CA GLN A 112 -1.95 -0.67 -3.72
C GLN A 112 -2.91 -0.74 -2.54
N PHE A 113 -4.16 -0.30 -2.72
CA PHE A 113 -5.18 -0.42 -1.70
C PHE A 113 -5.58 -1.89 -1.45
N GLY A 114 -5.73 -2.68 -2.51
CA GLY A 114 -5.97 -4.12 -2.42
C GLY A 114 -4.89 -4.84 -1.62
N ALA A 115 -3.61 -4.57 -1.91
CA ALA A 115 -2.46 -5.12 -1.20
C ALA A 115 -2.48 -4.77 0.30
N GLU A 116 -2.82 -3.53 0.65
CA GLU A 116 -2.95 -3.10 2.06
C GLU A 116 -4.00 -3.93 2.81
N VAL A 117 -5.20 -4.08 2.24
CA VAL A 117 -6.33 -4.75 2.90
C VAL A 117 -6.10 -6.26 2.98
N VAL A 118 -5.75 -6.91 1.86
CA VAL A 118 -5.55 -8.36 1.82
C VAL A 118 -4.29 -8.78 2.57
N GLY A 119 -3.26 -7.92 2.61
CA GLY A 119 -2.07 -8.12 3.42
C GLY A 119 -2.39 -8.18 4.91
N GLN A 120 -3.15 -7.21 5.44
CA GLN A 120 -3.58 -7.22 6.84
C GLN A 120 -4.38 -8.49 7.20
N TYR A 121 -5.32 -8.89 6.34
CA TYR A 121 -6.10 -10.11 6.53
C TYR A 121 -5.22 -11.35 6.60
N THR A 122 -4.25 -11.46 5.67
CA THR A 122 -3.33 -12.59 5.57
C THR A 122 -2.38 -12.64 6.77
N CYS A 123 -1.79 -11.51 7.15
CA CYS A 123 -0.90 -11.40 8.30
C CYS A 123 -1.60 -11.83 9.60
N ALA A 124 -2.85 -11.42 9.81
CA ALA A 124 -3.61 -11.81 11.00
C ALA A 124 -3.80 -13.34 11.08
N TRP A 125 -4.09 -13.99 9.96
CA TRP A 125 -4.23 -15.45 9.90
C TRP A 125 -2.91 -16.20 10.06
N LEU A 126 -1.81 -15.68 9.51
CA LEU A 126 -0.46 -16.25 9.71
C LEU A 126 -0.01 -16.12 11.16
N GLU A 127 -0.26 -14.98 11.82
CA GLU A 127 0.01 -14.81 13.25
C GLU A 127 -0.83 -15.78 14.10
N ALA A 128 -2.12 -15.94 13.76
CA ALA A 128 -2.99 -16.91 14.43
C ALA A 128 -2.48 -18.35 14.27
N TYR A 129 -1.98 -18.71 13.09
CA TYR A 129 -1.35 -20.00 12.80
C TYR A 129 -0.10 -20.22 13.67
N GLU A 130 0.85 -19.28 13.67
CA GLU A 130 2.09 -19.39 14.45
C GLU A 130 1.84 -19.47 15.96
N ASN A 131 0.90 -18.66 16.46
CA ASN A 131 0.47 -18.68 17.85
C ASN A 131 -0.12 -20.05 18.22
N ALA A 132 -0.97 -20.60 17.35
CA ALA A 132 -1.56 -21.91 17.54
C ALA A 132 -0.49 -23.03 17.55
N GLU A 133 0.47 -23.00 16.63
CA GLU A 133 1.58 -23.96 16.58
C GLU A 133 2.44 -23.87 17.85
N THR A 134 2.81 -22.66 18.27
CA THR A 134 3.60 -22.39 19.49
C THR A 134 2.95 -22.97 20.75
N HIS A 135 1.61 -22.92 20.82
CA HIS A 135 0.84 -23.39 21.98
C HIS A 135 0.24 -24.79 21.79
N GLY A 136 0.59 -25.51 20.74
CA GLY A 136 0.10 -26.87 20.47
C GLY A 136 -1.40 -26.96 20.17
N GLN A 137 -2.03 -25.88 19.70
CA GLN A 137 -3.47 -25.75 19.44
C GLN A 137 -3.81 -26.20 18.02
N ARG A 138 -3.60 -27.49 17.71
CA ARG A 138 -3.72 -28.05 16.34
C ARG A 138 -5.00 -27.67 15.59
N GLY A 139 -6.14 -27.63 16.29
CA GLY A 139 -7.42 -27.26 15.66
C GLY A 139 -7.41 -25.82 15.11
N ARG A 140 -6.80 -24.88 15.84
CA ARG A 140 -6.68 -23.48 15.40
C ARG A 140 -5.63 -23.30 14.31
N ALA A 141 -4.54 -24.05 14.37
CA ALA A 141 -3.56 -24.05 13.28
C ALA A 141 -4.20 -24.54 11.96
N GLN A 142 -5.00 -25.62 12.03
CA GLN A 142 -5.74 -26.14 10.87
C GLN A 142 -6.80 -25.17 10.36
N GLU A 143 -7.50 -24.46 11.25
CA GLU A 143 -8.46 -23.42 10.88
C GLU A 143 -7.78 -22.30 10.08
N ALA A 144 -6.63 -21.81 10.57
CA ALA A 144 -5.88 -20.76 9.89
C ALA A 144 -5.39 -21.20 8.50
N LEU A 145 -4.84 -22.42 8.40
CA LEU A 145 -4.44 -22.99 7.10
C LEU A 145 -5.62 -23.18 6.16
N ALA A 146 -6.79 -23.61 6.66
CA ALA A 146 -7.98 -23.77 5.83
C ALA A 146 -8.39 -22.44 5.20
N VAL A 147 -8.38 -21.34 5.96
CA VAL A 147 -8.66 -20.01 5.42
C VAL A 147 -7.61 -19.56 4.40
N LEU A 148 -6.32 -19.63 4.74
CA LEU A 148 -5.23 -19.22 3.85
C LEU A 148 -5.20 -20.03 2.54
N SER A 149 -5.58 -21.31 2.59
CA SER A 149 -5.65 -22.18 1.40
C SER A 149 -6.68 -21.73 0.37
N THR A 150 -7.64 -20.89 0.75
CA THR A 150 -8.63 -20.31 -0.16
C THR A 150 -8.13 -19.07 -0.89
N SER A 151 -6.90 -18.60 -0.62
CA SER A 151 -6.35 -17.37 -1.23
C SER A 151 -6.28 -17.41 -2.75
N HIS A 152 -6.16 -18.60 -3.34
CA HIS A 152 -6.25 -18.79 -4.80
C HIS A 152 -7.61 -18.46 -5.40
N ASP A 153 -8.66 -18.29 -4.58
CA ASP A 153 -10.02 -17.98 -5.00
C ASP A 153 -10.45 -16.57 -4.54
N TRP A 154 -9.59 -15.80 -3.87
CA TRP A 154 -9.94 -14.46 -3.39
C TRP A 154 -10.05 -13.47 -4.55
N PRO A 155 -11.22 -12.85 -4.78
CA PRO A 155 -11.44 -12.02 -5.97
C PRO A 155 -10.43 -10.89 -6.16
N ILE A 156 -10.04 -10.23 -5.07
CA ILE A 156 -9.05 -9.13 -5.10
C ILE A 156 -7.69 -9.60 -5.61
N LEU A 157 -7.27 -10.83 -5.32
CA LEU A 157 -5.97 -11.34 -5.77
C LEU A 157 -5.97 -11.63 -7.27
N HIS A 158 -7.08 -12.11 -7.84
CA HIS A 158 -7.23 -12.24 -9.29
C HIS A 158 -7.35 -10.89 -10.02
N GLU A 159 -7.90 -9.89 -9.34
CA GLU A 159 -7.90 -8.51 -9.84
C GLU A 159 -6.47 -7.98 -9.94
N MET A 160 -5.69 -8.12 -8.86
CA MET A 160 -4.32 -7.61 -8.72
C MET A 160 -3.30 -8.35 -9.59
N ASP A 161 -3.48 -9.64 -9.83
CA ASP A 161 -2.61 -10.50 -10.64
C ASP A 161 -2.43 -9.98 -12.08
N LYS A 162 -3.41 -9.22 -12.58
CA LYS A 162 -3.36 -8.60 -13.92
C LYS A 162 -2.38 -7.43 -14.02
N THR A 163 -1.96 -6.87 -12.88
CA THR A 163 -1.22 -5.61 -12.80
C THR A 163 0.16 -5.79 -12.15
N GLY A 164 0.32 -6.70 -11.19
CA GLY A 164 1.59 -6.91 -10.48
C GLY A 164 1.67 -8.24 -9.73
N GLY A 165 2.83 -8.51 -9.13
CA GLY A 165 3.17 -9.82 -8.55
C GLY A 165 2.80 -10.03 -7.08
N TYR A 166 2.05 -9.12 -6.45
CA TYR A 166 1.68 -9.27 -5.03
C TYR A 166 0.86 -10.56 -4.79
N SER A 167 -0.05 -10.90 -5.71
CA SER A 167 -0.86 -12.12 -5.62
C SER A 167 0.00 -13.38 -5.62
N GLU A 168 1.02 -13.45 -6.49
CA GLU A 168 1.94 -14.59 -6.55
C GLU A 168 2.70 -14.78 -5.22
N VAL A 169 3.15 -13.68 -4.61
CA VAL A 169 3.82 -13.72 -3.30
C VAL A 169 2.90 -14.29 -2.23
N LEU A 170 1.66 -13.83 -2.18
CA LEU A 170 0.69 -14.28 -1.18
C LEU A 170 0.33 -15.76 -1.36
N TRP A 171 0.08 -16.19 -2.61
CA TRP A 171 -0.17 -17.59 -2.93
C TRP A 171 1.01 -18.49 -2.55
N GLN A 172 2.24 -18.08 -2.85
CA GLN A 172 3.44 -18.81 -2.44
C GLN A 172 3.49 -18.98 -0.91
N ILE A 173 3.19 -17.92 -0.15
CA ILE A 173 3.18 -17.97 1.32
C ILE A 173 2.09 -18.92 1.84
N ALA A 174 0.89 -18.89 1.25
CA ALA A 174 -0.19 -19.80 1.63
C ALA A 174 0.19 -21.27 1.34
N ASP A 175 0.79 -21.55 0.19
CA ASP A 175 1.29 -22.87 -0.19
C ASP A 175 2.41 -23.36 0.74
N GLU A 176 3.38 -22.49 1.06
CA GLU A 176 4.45 -22.78 2.00
C GLU A 176 3.90 -23.09 3.40
N ALA A 177 2.91 -22.33 3.88
CA ALA A 177 2.24 -22.58 5.16
C ALA A 177 1.54 -23.94 5.15
N GLN A 178 0.79 -24.25 4.09
CA GLN A 178 0.10 -25.54 3.94
C GLN A 178 1.06 -26.73 3.86
N ALA A 179 2.25 -26.53 3.28
CA ALA A 179 3.32 -27.53 3.21
C ALA A 179 4.12 -27.68 4.51
N GLY A 180 3.89 -26.83 5.52
CA GLY A 180 4.70 -26.79 6.75
C GLY A 180 6.12 -26.27 6.51
N GLN A 181 6.28 -25.41 5.50
CA GLN A 181 7.55 -24.85 5.03
C GLN A 181 7.61 -23.32 5.17
N LEU A 182 6.66 -22.71 5.89
CA LEU A 182 6.61 -21.27 6.11
C LEU A 182 7.92 -20.75 6.71
N GLN A 183 8.51 -19.75 6.04
CA GLN A 183 9.76 -19.11 6.46
C GLN A 183 9.52 -17.65 6.83
N GLU A 184 10.36 -17.08 7.70
CA GLU A 184 10.19 -15.71 8.23
C GLU A 184 10.12 -14.60 7.17
N TRP A 185 10.58 -14.84 5.94
CA TRP A 185 10.56 -13.87 4.85
C TRP A 185 9.15 -13.34 4.53
N TYR A 186 8.09 -14.12 4.83
CA TYR A 186 6.72 -13.70 4.60
C TYR A 186 6.39 -12.36 5.30
N ARG A 187 7.03 -12.07 6.45
CA ARG A 187 6.80 -10.83 7.20
C ARG A 187 7.22 -9.61 6.39
N GLU A 188 8.41 -9.65 5.79
CA GLU A 188 8.87 -8.59 4.91
C GLU A 188 8.10 -8.58 3.59
N GLY A 189 7.83 -9.77 3.02
CA GLY A 189 7.11 -9.92 1.75
C GLY A 189 5.68 -9.36 1.77
N LEU A 190 4.97 -9.49 2.89
CA LEU A 190 3.60 -8.98 3.07
C LEU A 190 3.53 -7.67 3.87
N GLY A 191 4.62 -7.26 4.53
CA GLY A 191 4.62 -6.14 5.46
C GLY A 191 3.93 -6.43 6.80
N CYS A 192 3.93 -7.69 7.26
CA CYS A 192 3.40 -8.06 8.57
C CYS A 192 4.26 -7.45 9.69
N GLN A 193 3.62 -6.80 10.68
CA GLN A 193 4.28 -6.25 11.87
C GLN A 193 4.26 -7.22 13.04
#